data_AF-A0A2P4PF45-F1
#
_entry.id   AF-A0A2P4PF45-F1
#
_cell.length_a   1.000
_cell.length_b   1.000
_cell.length_c   1.000
_cell.angle_alpha   90.00
_cell.angle_beta   90.00
_cell.angle_gamma   90.00
#
_symmetry.space_group_name_H-M   'P 1'
#
loop_
_entity.id
_entity.type
_entity.pdbx_description
1 polymer ?
#
loop_
_entity_poly.entity_id
_entity_poly.type
_entity_poly.pdbx_seq_one_letter_code
_entity_poly.pdbx_strand_id
1 'polypeptide(L)' 'MKYVAQNTSIRVPEVYDWDSEAQNDIKIPYILMEYLPGTQLHKVLGQIEH' A
#
# COMPACT_ATOMS: atom_id res chain seq x y z
N MET A 1 -3.43 -7.41 1.55
CA MET A 1 -2.09 -7.33 0.91
C MET A 1 -1.43 -8.70 0.71
N LYS A 2 -1.39 -9.57 1.73
CA LYS A 2 -0.77 -10.91 1.67
C LYS A 2 -1.15 -11.75 0.44
N TYR A 3 -2.43 -11.80 0.07
CA TYR A 3 -2.88 -12.55 -1.11
C TYR A 3 -2.21 -12.07 -2.40
N VAL A 4 -2.15 -10.75 -2.64
CA VAL A 4 -1.53 -10.19 -3.86
C VAL A 4 -0.03 -10.49 -3.89
N ALA A 5 0.66 -10.35 -2.75
CA ALA A 5 2.09 -10.66 -2.62
C ALA A 5 2.40 -12.15 -2.89
N GLN A 6 1.48 -13.06 -2.54
CA GLN A 6 1.67 -14.50 -2.71
C GLN A 6 1.31 -15.01 -4.10
N ASN A 7 0.45 -14.30 -4.83
CA ASN A 7 -0.13 -14.78 -6.08
C ASN A 7 0.31 -13.98 -7.32
N THR A 8 1.14 -12.94 -7.14
CA THR A 8 1.64 -12.11 -8.24
C THR A 8 3.10 -11.73 -8.00
N SER A 9 3.79 -11.27 -9.04
CA SER A 9 5.12 -10.66 -8.92
C SER A 9 5.07 -9.16 -8.58
N ILE A 10 3.89 -8.59 -8.42
CA ILE A 10 3.72 -7.17 -8.11
C ILE A 10 4.15 -6.95 -6.66
N ARG A 11 5.16 -6.09 -6.45
CA ARG A 11 5.55 -5.67 -5.11
C ARG A 11 4.42 -4.87 -4.47
N VAL A 12 4.00 -5.28 -3.29
CA VAL A 12 2.99 -4.59 -2.48
C VAL A 12 3.55 -4.33 -1.07
N PRO A 13 3.11 -3.26 -0.39
CA PRO A 13 3.58 -2.96 0.96
C PRO A 13 3.31 -4.11 1.95
N GLU A 14 4.27 -4.37 2.83
CA GLU A 14 4.04 -5.14 4.03
C GLU A 14 3.14 -4.37 5.01
N VAL A 15 2.24 -5.07 5.70
CA VAL A 15 1.38 -4.49 6.74
C VAL A 15 2.07 -4.72 8.09
N TYR A 16 2.40 -3.64 8.79
CA TYR A 16 3.04 -3.71 10.10
C TYR A 16 2.01 -3.82 11.24
N ASP A 17 0.93 -3.07 11.13
CA ASP A 17 -0.16 -3.07 12.11
C ASP A 17 -1.46 -2.59 11.45
N TRP A 18 -2.59 -2.96 12.01
CA TRP A 18 -3.90 -2.49 11.58
C TRP A 18 -4.93 -2.71 12.68
N ASP A 19 -5.87 -1.78 12.81
CA ASP A 19 -7.01 -1.93 13.69
C ASP A 19 -8.24 -1.31 13.02
N SER A 20 -9.30 -2.11 12.87
CA SER A 20 -10.56 -1.66 12.27
C SER A 20 -11.57 -1.13 13.27
N GLU A 21 -11.32 -1.27 14.57
CA GLU A 21 -12.25 -0.89 15.62
C GLU A 21 -12.18 0.62 15.90
N ALA A 22 -13.33 1.26 16.05
CA ALA A 22 -13.39 2.67 16.46
C ALA A 22 -12.91 2.90 17.90
N GLN A 23 -12.81 1.83 18.70
CA GLN A 23 -12.43 1.91 20.11
C GLN A 23 -10.91 1.83 20.35
N ASN A 24 -10.12 1.67 19.28
CA ASN A 24 -8.65 1.60 19.34
C ASN A 24 -8.02 2.86 19.97
N ASP A 25 -6.72 2.82 20.27
CA ASP A 25 -6.05 3.92 20.99
C ASP A 25 -6.09 5.26 20.24
N ILE A 26 -6.18 5.22 18.91
CA ILE A 26 -6.27 6.41 18.05
C ILE A 26 -7.71 6.80 17.70
N LYS A 27 -8.71 6.05 18.18
CA LYS A 27 -10.16 6.28 18.04
C LYS A 27 -10.66 6.33 16.59
N ILE A 28 -9.92 5.76 15.64
CA ILE A 28 -10.29 5.70 14.23
C ILE A 28 -9.66 4.46 13.57
N PRO A 29 -10.37 3.77 12.65
CA PRO A 29 -9.79 2.65 11.91
C PRO A 29 -8.53 3.05 11.14
N TYR A 30 -7.50 2.19 11.15
CA TYR A 30 -6.23 2.45 10.48
C TYR A 30 -5.54 1.20 9.94
N ILE A 31 -4.53 1.46 9.11
CA ILE A 31 -3.54 0.49 8.67
C ILE A 31 -2.18 1.17 8.56
N LEU A 32 -1.15 0.53 9.11
CA LEU A 32 0.25 0.95 9.02
C LEU A 32 1.00 -0.01 8.09
N MET A 33 1.70 0.53 7.10
CA MET A 33 2.34 -0.28 6.05
C MET A 33 3.71 0.27 5.66
N GLU A 34 4.53 -0.61 5.05
CA GLU A 34 5.80 -0.27 4.42
C GLU A 34 5.65 0.88 3.41
N TYR A 35 6.56 1.84 3.44
CA TYR A 35 6.68 2.82 2.37
C TYR A 35 7.42 2.21 1.18
N LEU A 36 6.76 2.13 0.03
CA LEU A 36 7.40 1.74 -1.23
C LEU A 36 7.82 3.00 -2.01
N PRO A 37 9.12 3.22 -2.23
CA PRO A 37 9.57 4.33 -3.06
C PRO A 37 9.18 4.09 -4.52
N GLY A 38 8.69 5.13 -5.19
CA GLY A 38 8.34 5.06 -6.60
C GLY A 38 7.56 6.29 -7.07
N THR A 39 7.37 6.37 -8.38
CA THR A 39 6.56 7.41 -9.02
C THR A 39 5.23 6.83 -9.46
N GLN A 40 4.15 7.57 -9.21
CA GLN A 40 2.82 7.17 -9.68
C GLN A 40 2.81 7.17 -11.21
N LEU A 41 2.46 6.02 -11.81
CA LEU A 41 2.53 5.81 -13.26
C LEU A 41 1.83 6.90 -14.07
N HIS A 42 0.64 7.35 -13.66
CA HIS A 42 -0.12 8.38 -14.38
C HIS A 42 0.63 9.72 -14.51
N LYS A 43 1.60 10.01 -13.63
CA LYS A 43 2.41 11.24 -13.69
C LYS A 43 3.50 11.18 -14.77
N VAL A 44 3.87 9.98 -15.18
CA VAL A 44 5.00 9.72 -16.09
C VAL A 44 4.58 8.94 -17.33
N LEU A 45 3.31 8.56 -17.47
CA LEU A 45 2.82 7.74 -18.57
C LEU A 45 3.18 8.34 -19.94
N GLY A 46 2.95 9.65 -20.12
CA GLY A 46 3.32 10.35 -21.37
C GLY A 46 4.82 10.49 -21.62
N GLN A 47 5.68 10.21 -20.64
CA GLN A 47 7.14 10.17 -20.83
C GLN A 47 7.63 8.78 -21.27
N ILE A 48 6.82 7.75 -21.10
CA ILE A 48 7.15 6.35 -21.40
C ILE A 48 6.72 5.97 -22.82
N GLU A 49 5.77 6.70 -23.41
CA GLU A 49 5.20 6.42 -24.74
C GLU A 49 5.97 7.08 -25.92
N HIS A 50 7.17 7.63 -25.67
CA HIS A 50 8.05 8.26 -26.67
C HIS A 50 9.45 7.64 -26.67
#